data_AF-A0A969R1V7-F1
#
_entry.id   AF-A0A969R1V7-F1
#
_cell.length_a   1.000
_cell.length_b   1.000
_cell.length_c   1.000
_cell.angle_alpha   90.00
_cell.angle_beta   90.00
_cell.angle_gamma   90.00
#
_symmetry.space_group_name_H-M   'P 1'
#
loop_
_entity.id
_entity.type
_entity.pdbx_description
1 polymer ?
#
loop_
_entity_poly.entity_id
_entity_poly.type
_entity_poly.pdbx_seq_one_letter_code
_entity_poly.pdbx_strand_id
1 'polypeptide(L)' 'MAIKYIKTRPGAKVLLTSCVLGEGSPEEFYKKMGFTPTGEMDEDGEVIMQYKF' A
#
# COMPACT_ATOMS: atom_id res chain seq x y z
N MET A 1 -13.42 5.01 -6.64
CA MET A 1 -12.00 4.74 -6.29
C MET A 1 -11.94 4.15 -4.89
N ALA A 2 -11.22 3.05 -4.69
CA ALA A 2 -11.21 2.25 -3.46
C ALA A 2 -10.78 3.05 -2.20
N ILE A 3 -9.67 3.79 -2.26
CA ILE A 3 -9.17 4.59 -1.12
C ILE A 3 -10.21 5.60 -0.61
N LYS A 4 -10.91 6.30 -1.52
CA LYS A 4 -11.96 7.26 -1.15
C LYS A 4 -13.10 6.58 -0.39
N TYR A 5 -13.46 5.36 -0.78
CA TYR A 5 -14.49 4.58 -0.10
C TYR A 5 -14.03 4.05 1.28
N ILE A 6 -12.78 3.57 1.37
CA ILE A 6 -12.22 3.05 2.62
C ILE A 6 -12.08 4.16 3.66
N LYS A 7 -11.73 5.39 3.24
CA LYS A 7 -11.70 6.58 4.11
C LYS A 7 -13.03 6.87 4.82
N THR A 8 -14.17 6.40 4.28
CA THR A 8 -15.46 6.61 4.93
C THR A 8 -15.80 5.52 5.95
N ARG A 9 -14.97 4.48 6.12
CA ARG A 9 -15.23 3.40 7.07
C ARG A 9 -14.84 3.85 8.48
N PRO A 10 -15.73 3.75 9.48
CA PRO A 10 -15.39 4.12 10.85
C PRO A 10 -14.16 3.35 11.35
N GLY A 11 -13.18 4.08 11.90
CA GLY A 11 -11.98 3.48 12.49
C GLY A 11 -10.89 3.04 11.50
N ALA A 12 -11.07 3.23 10.19
CA ALA A 12 -10.00 2.97 9.23
C ALA A 12 -8.83 3.96 9.45
N LYS A 13 -7.63 3.45 9.74
CA LYS A 13 -6.42 4.27 10.00
C LYS A 13 -5.31 4.06 8.98
N VAL A 14 -5.18 2.83 8.48
CA VAL A 14 -4.15 2.43 7.53
C VAL A 14 -4.75 1.44 6.53
N LEU A 15 -4.36 1.55 5.27
CA LEU A 15 -4.58 0.55 4.23
C LEU A 15 -3.24 -0.10 3.90
N LEU A 16 -3.19 -1.43 3.93
CA LEU A 16 -2.01 -2.21 3.58
C LEU A 16 -2.23 -2.92 2.24
N THR A 17 -1.16 -3.05 1.48
CA THR A 17 -1.02 -3.89 0.28
C THR A 17 0.42 -4.37 0.22
N SER A 18 0.74 -5.39 -0.57
CA SER A 18 2.12 -5.79 -0.85
C SER A 18 2.38 -5.78 -2.36
N CYS A 19 3.66 -5.64 -2.73
CA CYS A 19 4.13 -5.86 -4.10
C CYS A 19 5.64 -6.13 -4.13
N VAL A 20 6.11 -6.82 -5.18
CA VAL A 20 7.53 -6.80 -5.54
C VAL A 20 8.01 -5.38 -5.86
N LEU A 21 9.25 -5.05 -5.51
CA LEU A 21 9.87 -3.76 -5.83
C LEU A 21 10.63 -3.84 -7.16
N GLY A 22 10.78 -2.68 -7.81
CA GLY A 22 11.60 -2.53 -9.01
C GLY A 22 10.83 -2.26 -10.30
N GLU A 23 11.58 -2.21 -11.40
CA GLU A 23 11.05 -1.85 -12.72
C GLU A 23 9.96 -2.83 -13.18
N GLY A 24 8.85 -2.29 -13.70
CA GLY A 24 7.69 -3.08 -14.13
C GLY A 24 6.77 -3.52 -12.98
N SER A 25 7.12 -3.24 -11.73
CA SER A 25 6.24 -3.53 -10.60
C SER A 25 5.22 -2.41 -10.33
N PRO A 26 4.16 -2.69 -9.55
CA PRO A 26 3.20 -1.67 -9.10
C PRO A 26 3.78 -0.65 -8.11
N GLU A 27 5.03 -0.75 -7.69
CA GLU A 27 5.65 0.09 -6.65
C GLU A 27 5.46 1.59 -6.92
N GLU A 28 5.83 2.05 -8.12
CA GLU A 28 5.73 3.47 -8.49
C GLU A 28 4.28 3.95 -8.59
N PHE A 29 3.34 3.05 -8.94
CA PHE A 29 1.92 3.36 -8.90
C PHE A 29 1.46 3.58 -7.46
N TYR A 30 1.81 2.69 -6.53
CA TYR A 30 1.46 2.84 -5.11
C TYR A 30 2.12 4.08 -4.48
N LYS A 31 3.39 4.36 -4.77
CA LYS A 31 4.07 5.59 -4.34
C LYS A 31 3.34 6.85 -4.83
N LYS A 32 2.93 6.89 -6.10
CA LYS A 32 2.14 8.01 -6.67
C LYS A 32 0.77 8.17 -6.01
N MET A 33 0.17 7.09 -5.54
CA MET A 33 -1.07 7.13 -4.76
C MET A 33 -0.87 7.60 -3.31
N GLY A 34 0.38 7.67 -2.83
CA GLY A 34 0.74 8.10 -1.48
C GLY A 34 1.05 6.95 -0.51
N PHE A 35 1.25 5.73 -1.01
CA PHE A 35 1.75 4.63 -0.17
C PHE A 35 3.25 4.77 0.09
N THR A 36 3.70 4.23 1.22
CA THR A 36 5.13 4.11 1.55
C THR A 36 5.46 2.67 2.00
N PRO A 37 6.68 2.17 1.76
CA PRO A 37 7.09 0.87 2.26
C PRO A 37 7.13 0.88 3.79
N THR A 38 6.73 -0.23 4.42
CA THR A 38 6.83 -0.42 5.88
C THR A 38 8.22 -0.89 6.30
N GLY A 39 8.97 -1.51 5.38
CA GLY A 39 10.22 -2.20 5.66
C GLY A 39 10.03 -3.69 6.01
N GLU A 40 8.78 -4.17 6.03
CA GLU A 40 8.44 -5.57 6.23
C GLU A 40 8.09 -6.23 4.89
N MET A 41 8.24 -7.55 4.84
CA MET A 41 7.82 -8.38 3.70
C MET A 41 6.73 -9.35 4.17
N ASP A 42 5.84 -9.72 3.26
CA ASP A 42 4.87 -10.80 3.49
C ASP A 42 5.49 -12.20 3.29
N GLU A 43 4.66 -13.24 3.39
CA GLU A 43 5.08 -14.64 3.28
C GLU A 43 5.60 -15.01 1.88
N ASP A 44 5.21 -14.25 0.86
CA ASP A 44 5.65 -14.44 -0.54
C ASP A 44 6.90 -13.61 -0.88
N GLY A 45 7.43 -12.86 0.08
CA GLY A 45 8.62 -12.01 -0.09
C GLY A 45 8.31 -10.67 -0.76
N GLU A 46 7.05 -10.26 -0.85
CA GLU A 46 6.66 -8.96 -1.35
C GLU A 46 6.76 -7.89 -0.27
N VAL A 47 7.14 -6.66 -0.64
CA VAL A 47 7.27 -5.57 0.32
C VAL A 47 5.90 -5.03 0.68
N ILE A 48 5.62 -4.96 1.98
CA ILE A 48 4.38 -4.39 2.50
C ILE A 48 4.43 -2.86 2.36
N MET A 49 3.39 -2.31 1.75
CA MET A 49 3.17 -0.90 1.50
C MET A 49 1.98 -0.43 2.33
N GLN A 50 2.08 0.78 2.90
CA GLN A 50 1.04 1.37 3.73
C GLN A 50 0.57 2.73 3.20
N TYR A 51 -0.73 2.98 3.28
CA TYR A 51 -1.33 4.30 3.11
C TYR A 51 -2.01 4.71 4.41
N LYS A 52 -1.57 5.82 5.02
CA LYS A 52 -2.17 6.36 6.25
C LYS A 52 -3.25 7.39 5.87
N PHE A 53 -4.43 7.28 6.48
CA PHE A 53 -5.59 8.11 6.14
C PHE A 53 -5.52 9.53 6.70
#